data_AF-A0ABD0QGR6-F1
#
_entry.id   AF-A0ABD0QGR6-F1
#
_cell.length_a   1.000
_cell.length_b   1.000
_cell.length_c   1.000
_cell.angle_alpha   90.00
_cell.angle_beta   90.00
_cell.angle_gamma   90.00
#
_symmetry.space_group_name_H-M   'P 1'
#
loop_
_entity.id
_entity.type
_entity.pdbx_description
1 polymer ?
#
loop_
_entity_poly.entity_id
_entity_poly.type
_entity_poly.pdbx_seq_one_letter_code
_entity_poly.pdbx_strand_id
1 'polypeptide(L)'
;RSLDLNPAQHDLVLKLAELLCSKPDHDSRAEYWVEKAARLFPGHPTVFNLRMPTALRLTCPLGHSSNQLYELYELLQSELKLRPTDTYINCKLVQLYIAEGHQEDAIKHCLAVEKAGILRDCLEWYELLVNTLQ
;
A
#
# COMPACT_ATOMS: atom_id res chain seq x y z
N ARG A 1 25.50 19.31 -12.54
CA ARG A 1 24.56 18.57 -11.66
C ARG A 1 23.72 17.67 -12.57
N SER A 2 24.22 16.48 -12.89
CA SER A 2 23.44 15.42 -13.54
C SER A 2 23.93 14.11 -12.97
N LEU A 3 23.16 13.55 -12.04
CA LEU A 3 23.25 12.13 -11.72
C LEU A 3 22.32 11.43 -12.69
N ASP A 4 22.71 11.35 -13.96
CA ASP A 4 22.09 10.46 -14.92
C ASP A 4 22.43 9.05 -14.46
N LEU A 5 21.50 8.44 -13.72
CA LEU A 5 21.60 7.06 -13.29
C LEU A 5 21.58 6.20 -14.56
N ASN A 6 22.64 5.43 -14.74
CA ASN A 6 22.79 4.48 -15.82
C ASN A 6 21.57 3.54 -15.81
N PRO A 7 20.92 3.21 -16.95
CA PRO A 7 19.72 2.34 -16.97
C PRO A 7 19.89 0.97 -16.30
N ALA A 8 21.13 0.51 -16.06
CA ALA A 8 21.46 -0.68 -15.29
C ALA A 8 21.47 -0.48 -13.75
N GLN A 9 21.29 0.74 -13.24
CA GLN A 9 21.34 1.09 -11.81
C GLN A 9 19.95 1.36 -11.21
N HIS A 10 18.88 1.28 -11.99
CA HIS A 10 17.52 1.41 -11.44
C HIS A 10 17.23 0.30 -10.41
N ASP A 11 17.73 -0.91 -10.63
CA ASP A 11 17.66 -2.01 -9.65
C ASP A 11 18.37 -1.69 -8.33
N LEU A 12 19.39 -0.82 -8.36
CA LEU A 12 20.08 -0.39 -7.15
C LEU A 12 19.17 0.54 -6.32
N VAL A 13 18.37 1.37 -6.96
CA VAL A 13 17.38 2.24 -6.28
C VAL A 13 16.35 1.38 -5.56
N LEU A 14 15.86 0.33 -6.21
CA LEU A 14 14.91 -0.62 -5.61
C LEU A 14 15.54 -1.36 -4.42
N LYS A 15 16.73 -1.92 -4.59
CA LYS A 15 17.46 -2.64 -3.52
C LYS A 15 17.84 -1.75 -2.34
N LEU A 16 18.18 -0.48 -2.61
CA LEU A 16 18.43 0.50 -1.54
C LEU A 16 17.15 0.82 -0.77
N ALA A 17 16.03 0.98 -1.47
CA ALA A 17 14.74 1.18 -0.81
C ALA A 17 14.36 -0.05 0.05
N GLU A 18 14.51 -1.29 -0.47
CA GLU A 18 14.30 -2.52 0.30
C GLU A 18 15.21 -2.62 1.54
N LEU A 19 16.50 -2.34 1.37
CA LEU A 19 17.48 -2.42 2.45
C LEU A 19 17.22 -1.38 3.54
N LEU A 20 16.76 -0.18 3.17
CA LEU A 20 16.45 0.87 4.15
C LEU A 20 15.13 0.60 4.87
N CYS A 21 14.13 0.02 4.19
CA CYS A 21 12.86 -0.34 4.81
C CYS A 21 12.95 -1.58 5.71
N SER A 22 13.87 -2.51 5.43
CA SER A 22 14.07 -3.74 6.22
C SER A 22 14.84 -3.53 7.53
N LYS A 23 15.45 -2.36 7.75
CA LYS A 23 16.14 -2.05 9.00
C LYS A 23 15.14 -1.78 10.14
N PRO A 24 15.43 -2.28 11.36
CA PRO A 24 14.59 -2.04 12.55
C PRO A 24 14.60 -0.57 12.96
N ASP A 25 15.74 0.11 12.75
CA ASP A 25 15.85 1.56 12.93
C ASP A 25 15.40 2.28 11.66
N HIS A 26 14.49 3.25 11.84
CA HIS A 26 13.96 4.05 10.73
C HIS A 26 15.05 4.95 10.15
N ASP A 27 15.51 4.67 8.93
CA ASP A 27 16.40 5.57 8.19
C ASP A 27 15.56 6.64 7.50
N SER A 28 15.76 7.92 7.86
CA SER A 28 15.05 9.07 7.27
C SER A 28 15.23 9.21 5.75
N ARG A 29 16.20 8.48 5.17
CA ARG A 29 16.40 8.44 3.72
C ARG A 29 15.53 7.41 3.01
N ALA A 30 14.90 6.48 3.74
CA ALA A 30 14.06 5.43 3.16
C ALA A 30 12.96 6.02 2.27
N GLU A 31 12.28 7.07 2.75
CA GLU A 31 11.21 7.77 2.01
C GLU A 31 11.69 8.32 0.66
N TYR A 32 12.85 8.97 0.63
CA TYR A 32 13.44 9.50 -0.60
C TYR A 32 13.71 8.39 -1.62
N TRP A 33 14.26 7.25 -1.17
CA TRP A 33 14.58 6.13 -2.05
C TRP A 33 13.32 5.40 -2.53
N VAL A 34 12.30 5.29 -1.69
CA VAL A 34 10.99 4.71 -2.03
C VAL A 34 10.25 5.58 -3.05
N GLU A 35 10.20 6.90 -2.84
CA GLU A 35 9.60 7.85 -3.79
C GLU A 35 10.34 7.85 -5.13
N LYS A 36 11.68 7.75 -5.10
CA LYS A 36 12.50 7.63 -6.31
C LYS A 36 12.29 6.29 -7.03
N ALA A 37 12.17 5.19 -6.30
CA ALA A 37 11.86 3.88 -6.88
C ALA A 37 10.47 3.89 -7.54
N ALA A 38 9.49 4.57 -6.95
CA ALA A 38 8.16 4.66 -7.52
C ALA A 38 8.07 5.46 -8.81
N ARG A 39 8.89 6.50 -8.96
CA ARG A 39 9.00 7.25 -10.22
C ARG A 39 9.67 6.44 -11.32
N LEU A 40 10.58 5.54 -10.96
CA LEU A 40 11.32 4.71 -11.91
C LEU A 40 10.55 3.43 -12.30
N PHE A 41 9.75 2.89 -11.40
CA PHE A 41 9.01 1.63 -11.59
C PHE A 41 7.54 1.76 -11.18
N PRO A 42 6.73 2.54 -11.92
CA PRO A 42 5.30 2.67 -11.64
C PRO A 42 4.61 1.30 -11.79
N GLY A 43 3.86 0.88 -10.78
CA GLY A 43 3.13 -0.39 -10.77
C GLY A 43 3.97 -1.64 -10.46
N HIS A 44 5.25 -1.50 -10.09
CA HIS A 44 6.07 -2.64 -9.69
C HIS A 44 5.70 -3.11 -8.26
N PRO A 45 5.40 -4.40 -8.03
CA PRO A 45 4.92 -4.91 -6.74
C PRO A 45 5.83 -4.56 -5.57
N THR A 46 7.16 -4.61 -5.78
CA THR A 46 8.14 -4.23 -4.76
C THR A 46 8.03 -2.77 -4.36
N VAL A 47 7.81 -1.84 -5.31
CA VAL A 47 7.66 -0.42 -4.99
C VAL A 47 6.44 -0.24 -4.10
N PHE A 48 5.32 -0.86 -4.46
CA PHE A 48 4.11 -0.83 -3.65
C PHE A 48 4.37 -1.39 -2.25
N ASN A 49 5.02 -2.56 -2.16
CA ASN A 49 5.39 -3.22 -0.91
C ASN A 49 6.42 -2.45 -0.09
N LEU A 50 7.09 -1.44 -0.65
CA LEU A 50 7.99 -0.54 0.09
C LEU A 50 7.30 0.75 0.48
N ARG A 51 6.48 1.32 -0.41
CA ARG A 51 5.62 2.49 -0.15
C ARG A 51 4.63 2.21 0.96
N MET A 52 4.07 1.00 0.99
CA MET A 52 3.03 0.65 1.95
C MET A 52 3.58 0.59 3.38
N PRO A 53 4.67 -0.15 3.72
CA PRO A 53 5.27 -0.11 5.04
C PRO A 53 5.85 1.25 5.40
N THR A 54 6.46 2.00 4.49
CA THR A 54 6.94 3.37 4.83
C THR A 54 5.79 4.32 5.15
N ALA A 55 4.73 4.32 4.34
CA ALA A 55 3.51 5.05 4.64
C ALA A 55 2.89 4.59 5.97
N LEU A 56 2.89 3.28 6.25
CA LEU A 56 2.37 2.69 7.49
C LEU A 56 3.31 2.85 8.71
N ARG A 57 4.60 3.15 8.51
CA ARG A 57 5.58 3.40 9.59
C ARG A 57 5.62 4.88 9.95
N LEU A 58 5.37 5.75 8.97
CA LEU A 58 5.00 7.15 9.19
C LEU A 58 3.69 7.26 9.97
N THR A 59 2.80 6.25 9.88
CA THR A 59 1.70 6.07 10.82
C THR A 59 2.19 5.39 12.11
N CYS A 60 2.78 6.17 13.01
CA CYS A 60 2.89 5.76 14.41
C CYS A 60 1.52 5.37 14.99
N PRO A 61 1.44 4.54 16.05
CA PRO A 61 0.18 4.14 16.69
C PRO A 61 -0.56 5.28 17.42
N LEU A 62 -0.11 6.53 17.29
CA LEU A 62 -0.46 7.66 18.16
C LEU A 62 -1.19 8.81 17.47
N GLY A 63 -1.85 8.52 16.34
CA GLY A 63 -2.81 9.45 15.76
C GLY A 63 -2.52 9.76 14.30
N HIS A 64 -3.52 9.52 13.47
CA HIS A 64 -3.49 9.87 12.07
C HIS A 64 -3.79 11.35 11.89
N SER A 65 -2.96 12.08 11.14
CA SER A 65 -3.40 13.34 10.55
C SER A 65 -4.23 13.03 9.30
N SER A 66 -5.36 13.72 9.12
CA SER A 66 -6.31 13.46 8.00
C SER A 66 -5.64 13.45 6.62
N ASN A 67 -4.60 14.26 6.43
CA ASN A 67 -3.86 14.34 5.16
C ASN A 67 -3.07 13.06 4.84
N GLN A 68 -2.49 12.41 5.85
CA GLN A 68 -1.69 11.18 5.65
C GLN A 68 -2.56 9.96 5.34
N LEU A 69 -3.75 9.89 5.95
CA LEU A 69 -4.75 8.87 5.61
C LEU A 69 -5.22 9.04 4.17
N TYR A 70 -5.49 10.28 3.77
CA TYR A 70 -5.94 10.57 2.40
C TYR A 70 -4.89 10.14 1.36
N GLU A 71 -3.61 10.43 1.59
CA GLU A 71 -2.52 9.97 0.71
C GLU A 71 -2.44 8.44 0.63
N LEU A 72 -2.65 7.73 1.76
CA LEU A 72 -2.69 6.28 1.78
C LEU A 72 -3.91 5.72 1.01
N TYR A 73 -5.08 6.35 1.16
CA TYR A 73 -6.28 5.99 0.40
C TYR A 73 -6.07 6.16 -1.11
N GLU A 74 -5.52 7.28 -1.54
CA GLU A 74 -5.23 7.54 -2.97
C GLU A 74 -4.21 6.54 -3.51
N LEU A 75 -3.18 6.22 -2.73
CA LEU A 75 -2.19 5.22 -3.12
C LEU A 75 -2.83 3.83 -3.30
N LEU A 76 -3.61 3.36 -2.32
CA LEU A 76 -4.29 2.06 -2.40
C LEU A 76 -5.28 1.99 -3.56
N GLN A 77 -6.05 3.06 -3.81
CA GLN A 77 -6.97 3.12 -4.95
C GLN A 77 -6.24 3.13 -6.30
N SER A 78 -5.12 3.85 -6.40
CA SER A 78 -4.31 3.87 -7.62
C SER A 78 -3.75 2.49 -7.96
N GLU A 79 -3.39 1.71 -6.93
CA GLU A 79 -2.82 0.38 -7.07
C GLU A 79 -3.90 -0.67 -7.33
N LEU A 80 -5.09 -0.53 -6.75
CA LEU A 80 -6.25 -1.37 -7.11
C LEU A 80 -6.66 -1.21 -8.56
N LYS A 81 -6.52 -0.01 -9.16
CA LYS A 81 -6.75 0.19 -10.60
C LYS A 81 -5.76 -0.60 -11.46
N LEU A 82 -4.53 -0.77 -10.99
CA LEU A 82 -3.49 -1.51 -11.70
C LEU A 82 -3.57 -3.02 -11.44
N ARG A 83 -3.94 -3.42 -10.21
CA ARG A 83 -3.97 -4.80 -9.72
C ARG A 83 -5.20 -5.05 -8.86
N PRO A 84 -6.39 -5.22 -9.46
CA PRO A 84 -7.62 -5.40 -8.71
C PRO A 84 -7.69 -6.76 -7.97
N THR A 85 -6.87 -7.73 -8.39
CA THR A 85 -6.75 -9.07 -7.80
C THR A 85 -5.83 -9.15 -6.59
N ASP A 86 -5.20 -8.04 -6.19
CA ASP A 86 -4.27 -8.06 -5.07
C ASP A 86 -5.04 -8.10 -3.75
N THR A 87 -5.08 -9.28 -3.12
CA THR A 87 -5.76 -9.52 -1.85
C THR A 87 -5.28 -8.54 -0.78
N TYR A 88 -3.98 -8.30 -0.70
CA TYR A 88 -3.40 -7.51 0.38
C TYR A 88 -3.92 -6.07 0.35
N ILE A 89 -4.02 -5.49 -0.86
CA ILE A 89 -4.50 -4.12 -1.06
C ILE A 89 -5.99 -4.02 -0.71
N ASN A 90 -6.78 -4.99 -1.16
CA ASN A 90 -8.20 -5.07 -0.84
C ASN A 90 -8.45 -5.19 0.68
N CYS A 91 -7.74 -6.09 1.35
CA CYS A 91 -7.83 -6.26 2.80
C CYS A 91 -7.42 -5.00 3.55
N LYS A 92 -6.34 -4.34 3.13
CA LYS A 92 -5.84 -3.13 3.79
C LYS A 92 -6.76 -1.93 3.64
N LEU A 93 -7.37 -1.77 2.47
CA LEU A 93 -8.35 -0.70 2.25
C LEU A 93 -9.58 -0.85 3.17
N VAL A 94 -10.08 -2.08 3.31
CA VAL A 94 -11.21 -2.39 4.19
C VAL A 94 -10.85 -2.14 5.66
N GLN A 95 -9.65 -2.54 6.11
CA GLN A 95 -9.18 -2.25 7.47
C GLN A 95 -9.11 -0.75 7.76
N LEU A 96 -8.69 0.07 6.79
CA LEU A 96 -8.66 1.53 6.94
C LEU A 96 -10.07 2.12 7.04
N TYR A 97 -11.01 1.66 6.22
CA TYR A 97 -12.39 2.13 6.30
C TYR A 97 -13.01 1.84 7.67
N ILE A 98 -12.74 0.66 8.24
CA ILE A 98 -13.19 0.32 9.60
C ILE A 98 -12.52 1.22 10.64
N ALA A 99 -11.22 1.45 10.54
CA ALA A 99 -10.48 2.29 11.48
C ALA A 99 -10.98 3.75 11.52
N GLU A 100 -11.39 4.28 10.37
CA GLU A 100 -12.00 5.63 10.25
C GLU A 100 -13.48 5.67 10.66
N GLY A 101 -14.11 4.52 10.94
CA GLY A 101 -15.55 4.42 11.22
C GLY A 101 -16.44 4.51 9.97
N HIS A 102 -15.85 4.43 8.77
CA HIS A 102 -16.53 4.45 7.47
C HIS A 102 -17.02 3.04 7.08
N GLN A 103 -17.84 2.43 7.94
CA GLN A 103 -18.29 1.04 7.76
C GLN A 103 -19.10 0.84 6.47
N GLU A 104 -19.89 1.83 6.05
CA GLU A 104 -20.64 1.75 4.78
C GLU A 104 -19.72 1.63 3.56
N ASP A 105 -18.59 2.34 3.56
CA ASP A 105 -17.66 2.33 2.43
C ASP A 105 -16.84 1.04 2.40
N ALA A 106 -16.51 0.49 3.56
CA ALA A 106 -15.96 -0.87 3.69
C ALA A 106 -16.91 -1.90 3.04
N ILE A 107 -18.20 -1.87 3.39
CA ILE A 107 -19.20 -2.81 2.88
C ILE A 107 -19.39 -2.64 1.36
N LYS A 108 -19.47 -1.40 0.86
CA LYS A 108 -19.57 -1.14 -0.60
C LYS A 108 -18.37 -1.72 -1.35
N HIS A 109 -17.16 -1.55 -0.82
CA HIS A 109 -15.95 -2.10 -1.41
C HIS A 109 -15.95 -3.63 -1.41
N CYS A 110 -16.28 -4.26 -0.27
CA CYS A 110 -16.40 -5.71 -0.15
C CYS A 110 -17.41 -6.28 -1.18
N LEU A 111 -18.59 -5.65 -1.31
CA LEU A 111 -19.60 -6.06 -2.28
C LEU A 111 -19.11 -5.92 -3.74
N ALA A 112 -18.35 -4.88 -4.05
CA ALA A 112 -17.79 -4.69 -5.39
C ALA A 112 -16.78 -5.79 -5.75
N VAL A 113 -15.91 -6.15 -4.80
CA VAL A 113 -14.91 -7.21 -4.95
C VAL A 113 -15.57 -8.59 -5.08
N GLU A 114 -16.59 -8.89 -4.28
CA GLU A 114 -17.36 -10.14 -4.37
C GLU A 114 -18.12 -10.25 -5.70
N LYS A 115 -18.76 -9.17 -6.15
CA LYS A 115 -19.45 -9.12 -7.45
C LYS A 115 -18.50 -9.38 -8.61
N ALA A 116 -17.31 -8.80 -8.55
CA ALA A 116 -16.29 -9.02 -9.56
C ALA A 116 -15.64 -10.41 -9.45
N GLY A 117 -15.83 -11.12 -8.34
CA GLY A 117 -15.40 -12.51 -8.16
C GLY A 117 -13.89 -12.69 -8.12
N ILE A 118 -13.16 -11.64 -7.75
CA ILE A 118 -11.71 -11.55 -7.94
C ILE A 118 -10.94 -12.28 -6.84
N LEU A 119 -11.50 -12.37 -5.63
CA LEU A 119 -10.85 -12.95 -4.44
C LEU A 119 -11.53 -14.24 -3.92
N ARG A 120 -12.24 -14.96 -4.79
CA ARG A 120 -13.06 -16.14 -4.42
C ARG A 120 -12.28 -17.29 -3.78
N ASP A 121 -10.98 -17.38 -4.06
CA ASP A 121 -10.12 -18.45 -3.53
C ASP A 121 -9.28 -17.99 -2.34
N CYS A 122 -9.54 -16.78 -1.80
CA CYS A 122 -8.75 -16.22 -0.73
C CYS A 122 -9.44 -16.31 0.64
N LEU A 123 -8.93 -17.20 1.51
CA LEU A 123 -9.45 -17.39 2.86
C LEU A 123 -9.37 -16.11 3.71
N GLU A 124 -8.23 -15.42 3.68
CA GLU A 124 -7.98 -14.20 4.46
C GLU A 124 -9.00 -13.09 4.14
N TRP A 125 -9.41 -13.00 2.87
CA TRP A 125 -10.42 -12.06 2.43
C TRP A 125 -11.80 -12.38 3.02
N TYR A 126 -12.21 -13.65 3.01
CA TYR A 126 -13.49 -14.06 3.58
C TYR A 126 -13.54 -13.93 5.10
N GLU A 127 -12.43 -14.21 5.81
CA GLU A 127 -12.33 -13.96 7.26
C GLU A 127 -12.52 -12.47 7.58
N LEU A 128 -11.86 -11.59 6.82
CA LEU A 128 -12.03 -10.14 6.97
C LEU A 128 -13.47 -9.72 6.67
N LEU A 129 -14.05 -10.22 5.58
CA LEU A 129 -15.41 -9.89 5.16
C LEU A 129 -16.43 -10.28 6.24
N VAL A 130 -16.30 -11.46 6.84
CA VAL A 130 -17.15 -11.88 7.96
C VAL A 130 -17.01 -10.94 9.15
N ASN A 131 -15.77 -10.57 9.53
CA ASN A 131 -15.53 -9.63 10.63
C ASN A 131 -16.08 -8.22 10.33
N THR A 132 -16.13 -7.80 9.06
CA THR A 132 -16.68 -6.48 8.67
C THR A 132 -18.20 -6.40 8.72
N LEU A 133 -18.89 -7.54 8.66
CA LEU A 133 -20.35 -7.64 8.63
C LEU A 133 -20.98 -7.95 9.99
N GLN A 134 -20.18 -8.20 11.03
CA GLN A 134 -20.61 -8.37 12.42
C GLN A 134 -20.87 -7.03 13.11
#